data_AF-A0A7W1K6W1-F1
#
_entry.id   AF-A0A7W1K6W1-F1
#
_cell.length_a   1.000
_cell.length_b   1.000
_cell.length_c   1.000
_cell.angle_alpha   90.00
_cell.angle_beta   90.00
_cell.angle_gamma   90.00
#
_symmetry.space_group_name_H-M   'P 1'
#
loop_
_entity.id
_entity.type
_entity.pdbx_description
1 polymer ?
#
loop_
_entity_poly.entity_id
_entity_poly.type
_entity_poly.pdbx_seq_one_letter_code
_entity_poly.pdbx_strand_id
1 'polypeptide(L)'
;MTLDEALLLLNDRLGHEVTAWVEVAHETPLLIASGHLENWNLDVTDELPTAGATHFDLYGHYSLGDTRFDLSEAPVESVCDRENGLTFRLDGGARLVVTWKPVAPPEDPV
;
A
#
# COMPACT_ATOMS: atom_id res chain seq x y z
N MET A 1 13.04 -7.76 1.21
CA MET A 1 11.65 -7.70 1.65
C MET A 1 10.84 -8.61 0.75
N THR A 2 9.97 -9.43 1.31
CA THR A 2 9.03 -10.28 0.56
C THR A 2 7.77 -9.48 0.18
N LEU A 3 6.94 -10.02 -0.71
CA LEU A 3 5.65 -9.41 -1.03
C LEU A 3 4.75 -9.39 0.22
N ASP A 4 4.72 -10.46 1.00
CA ASP A 4 3.91 -10.55 2.23
C ASP A 4 4.29 -9.48 3.26
N GLU A 5 5.59 -9.25 3.47
CA GLU A 5 6.08 -8.18 4.35
C GLU A 5 5.65 -6.79 3.85
N ALA A 6 5.67 -6.57 2.54
CA ALA A 6 5.24 -5.33 1.94
C ALA A 6 3.72 -5.11 2.05
N LEU A 7 2.92 -6.17 1.89
CA LEU A 7 1.48 -6.13 2.08
C LEU A 7 1.11 -5.87 3.55
N LEU A 8 1.85 -6.44 4.50
CA LEU A 8 1.70 -6.12 5.92
C LEU A 8 1.93 -4.62 6.17
N LEU A 9 3.02 -4.07 5.64
CA LEU A 9 3.32 -2.64 5.78
C LEU A 9 2.28 -1.73 5.11
N LEU A 10 1.67 -2.15 3.99
CA LEU A 10 0.57 -1.41 3.38
C LEU A 10 -0.71 -1.50 4.22
N ASN A 11 -1.03 -2.68 4.79
CA ASN A 11 -2.18 -2.85 5.66
C ASN A 11 -2.06 -2.00 6.94
N ASP A 12 -0.85 -1.85 7.50
CA ASP A 12 -0.59 -0.94 8.61
C ASP A 12 -0.82 0.55 8.27
N ARG A 13 -0.95 0.87 6.97
CA ARG A 13 -1.20 2.23 6.45
C ARG A 13 -2.64 2.46 6.03
N LEU A 14 -3.54 1.51 6.25
CA LEU A 14 -4.97 1.73 6.00
C LEU A 14 -5.49 2.92 6.82
N GLY A 15 -6.32 3.75 6.19
CA GLY A 15 -6.83 4.98 6.78
C GLY A 15 -5.81 6.12 6.89
N HIS A 16 -4.57 5.94 6.40
CA HIS A 16 -3.57 7.00 6.34
C HIS A 16 -3.42 7.56 4.92
N GLU A 17 -3.01 8.83 4.83
CA GLU A 17 -2.70 9.46 3.55
C GLU A 17 -1.44 8.84 2.92
N VAL A 18 -1.63 8.29 1.73
CA VAL A 18 -0.61 7.63 0.91
C VAL A 18 -0.65 8.23 -0.49
N THR A 19 0.51 8.29 -1.13
CA THR A 19 0.65 8.64 -2.55
C THR A 19 1.26 7.46 -3.28
N ALA A 20 0.56 6.94 -4.29
CA ALA A 20 1.07 5.91 -5.18
C ALA A 20 1.26 6.45 -6.59
N TRP A 21 2.31 6.00 -7.26
CA TRP A 21 2.53 6.29 -8.67
C TRP A 21 3.17 5.13 -9.40
N VAL A 22 2.92 5.05 -10.71
CA VAL A 22 3.48 4.03 -11.58
C VAL A 22 4.53 4.65 -12.49
N GLU A 23 5.74 4.09 -12.49
CA GLU A 23 6.82 4.42 -13.40
C GLU A 23 7.02 3.27 -14.37
N VAL A 24 6.89 3.51 -15.67
CA VAL A 24 7.35 2.57 -16.71
C VAL A 24 8.71 3.06 -17.18
N ALA A 25 9.66 2.15 -17.45
CA ALA A 25 10.96 2.55 -17.96
C ALA A 25 10.78 3.55 -19.12
N HIS A 26 11.37 4.75 -18.96
CA HIS A 26 11.25 5.99 -19.77
C HIS A 26 10.39 7.13 -19.15
N GLU A 27 11.01 7.79 -18.16
CA GLU A 27 11.06 9.25 -17.92
C GLU A 27 9.86 10.03 -17.33
N THR A 28 8.67 9.45 -17.12
CA THR A 28 7.59 10.19 -16.38
C THR A 28 6.65 9.23 -15.63
N PRO A 29 6.25 9.52 -14.38
CA PRO A 29 5.21 8.75 -13.71
C PRO A 29 3.92 8.79 -14.54
N LEU A 30 3.44 7.62 -14.94
CA LEU A 30 2.30 7.46 -15.85
C LEU A 30 0.96 7.74 -15.15
N LEU A 31 0.93 7.54 -13.83
CA LEU A 31 -0.23 7.76 -12.99
C LEU A 31 0.26 8.13 -11.59
N ILE A 32 -0.33 9.17 -10.99
CA ILE A 32 -0.10 9.57 -9.59
C ILE A 32 -1.48 9.68 -8.93
N ALA A 33 -1.66 8.98 -7.82
CA ALA A 33 -2.85 9.05 -6.99
C ALA A 33 -2.44 9.31 -5.55
N SER A 34 -3.12 10.24 -4.89
CA SER A 34 -2.95 10.55 -3.47
C SER A 34 -4.30 10.48 -2.79
N GLY A 35 -4.35 9.88 -1.61
CA GLY A 35 -5.58 9.74 -0.85
C GLY A 35 -5.36 8.92 0.40
N HIS A 36 -6.44 8.65 1.14
CA HIS A 36 -6.38 7.67 2.22
C HIS A 36 -6.30 6.28 1.60
N LEU A 37 -5.35 5.47 2.06
CA LEU A 37 -5.23 4.09 1.64
C LEU A 37 -6.38 3.29 2.22
N GLU A 38 -7.15 2.66 1.34
CA GLU A 38 -8.28 1.84 1.70
C GLU A 38 -8.11 0.45 1.09
N ASN A 39 -8.60 -0.57 1.78
CA ASN A 39 -8.74 -1.89 1.21
C ASN A 39 -10.18 -2.01 0.70
N TRP A 40 -10.37 -1.91 -0.61
CA TRP A 40 -11.68 -2.01 -1.26
C TRP A 40 -12.28 -3.43 -1.32
N ASN A 41 -11.53 -4.47 -0.92
CA ASN A 41 -12.04 -5.83 -0.78
C ASN A 41 -12.47 -6.16 0.66
N LEU A 42 -12.19 -5.27 1.62
CA LEU A 42 -12.91 -5.26 2.89
C LEU A 42 -14.34 -4.79 2.57
N ASP A 43 -15.19 -5.71 2.11
CA ASP A 43 -16.63 -5.61 2.33
C ASP A 43 -16.79 -5.24 3.81
N VAL A 44 -17.34 -4.07 4.06
CA VAL A 44 -17.49 -3.50 5.41
C VAL A 44 -18.35 -4.45 6.23
N THR A 45 -17.74 -5.42 6.89
CA THR A 45 -18.32 -6.02 8.07
C THR A 45 -18.23 -4.97 9.16
N ASP A 46 -19.37 -4.67 9.79
CA ASP A 46 -19.59 -3.66 10.85
C ASP A 46 -18.85 -4.01 12.17
N GLU A 47 -17.71 -4.71 12.07
CA GLU A 47 -16.88 -5.10 13.19
C GLU A 47 -15.64 -4.22 13.21
N LEU A 48 -15.63 -3.28 14.16
CA LEU A 48 -14.43 -2.54 14.57
C LEU A 48 -13.24 -3.51 14.62
N PRO A 49 -12.08 -3.18 14.02
CA PRO A 49 -10.93 -4.06 14.02
C PRO A 49 -10.48 -4.27 15.48
N THR A 50 -10.91 -5.38 16.05
CA THR A 50 -10.50 -5.80 17.38
C THR A 50 -8.99 -6.01 17.32
N ALA A 51 -8.27 -5.53 18.34
CA ALA A 51 -6.80 -5.50 18.43
C ALA A 51 -6.09 -6.88 18.45
N GLY A 52 -6.66 -7.88 17.80
CA GLY A 52 -6.12 -9.22 17.54
C GLY A 52 -6.37 -9.70 16.11
N ALA A 53 -6.58 -8.80 15.13
CA ALA A 53 -6.61 -9.13 13.70
C ALA A 53 -5.20 -9.48 13.17
N THR A 54 -4.56 -10.44 13.81
CA THR A 54 -3.37 -11.12 13.32
C THR A 54 -3.71 -11.83 12.00
N HIS A 55 -3.08 -11.40 10.91
CA HIS A 55 -2.87 -12.23 9.71
C HIS A 55 -4.10 -12.61 8.87
N PHE A 56 -5.24 -11.91 8.95
CA PHE A 56 -6.33 -12.17 8.00
C PHE A 56 -5.88 -11.76 6.60
N ASP A 57 -5.74 -12.78 5.74
CA ASP A 57 -5.55 -12.77 4.28
C ASP A 57 -4.98 -11.44 3.75
N LEU A 58 -3.68 -11.42 3.48
CA LEU A 58 -3.01 -10.28 2.87
C LEU A 58 -3.55 -10.04 1.46
N TYR A 59 -4.63 -9.27 1.38
CA TYR A 59 -5.28 -8.90 0.13
C TYR A 59 -4.51 -7.75 -0.52
N GLY A 60 -4.00 -7.96 -1.73
CA GLY A 60 -3.31 -6.94 -2.53
C GLY A 60 -4.21 -5.84 -3.09
N HIS A 61 -5.42 -5.70 -2.57
CA HIS A 61 -6.52 -4.94 -3.13
C HIS A 61 -6.59 -3.56 -2.48
N TYR A 62 -6.09 -2.51 -3.14
CA TYR A 62 -5.99 -1.17 -2.56
C TYR A 62 -6.66 -0.09 -3.42
N SER A 63 -7.21 0.92 -2.76
CA SER A 63 -7.71 2.16 -3.37
C SER A 63 -7.10 3.41 -2.74
N LEU A 64 -6.94 4.44 -3.58
CA LEU A 64 -6.50 5.79 -3.23
C LEU A 64 -7.41 6.78 -3.97
N GLY A 65 -8.41 7.31 -3.28
CA GLY A 65 -9.46 8.12 -3.92
C GLY A 65 -10.14 7.32 -5.04
N ASP A 66 -10.12 7.85 -6.27
CA ASP A 66 -10.75 7.19 -7.43
C ASP A 66 -9.84 6.15 -8.11
N THR A 67 -8.59 5.98 -7.66
CA THR A 67 -7.63 5.03 -8.25
C THR A 67 -7.61 3.73 -7.45
N ARG A 68 -7.57 2.60 -8.17
CA ARG A 68 -7.50 1.26 -7.58
C ARG A 68 -6.33 0.49 -8.17
N PHE A 69 -5.64 -0.30 -7.35
CA PHE A 69 -4.57 -1.19 -7.77
C PHE A 69 -4.65 -2.52 -7.03
N ASP A 70 -4.33 -3.58 -7.76
CA ASP A 70 -4.36 -4.95 -7.28
C ASP A 70 -2.96 -5.57 -7.37
N LEU A 71 -2.42 -5.95 -6.22
CA LEU A 71 -1.13 -6.58 -6.03
C LEU A 71 -1.23 -8.09 -5.80
N SER A 72 -2.45 -8.65 -5.71
CA SER A 72 -2.67 -10.08 -5.52
C SER A 72 -2.44 -10.87 -6.81
N GLU A 73 -2.88 -10.30 -7.94
CA GLU A 73 -2.69 -10.87 -9.28
C GLU A 73 -1.55 -10.20 -10.06
N ALA A 74 -0.93 -9.16 -9.50
CA ALA A 74 0.16 -8.46 -10.17
C ALA A 74 1.41 -9.35 -10.28
N PRO A 75 2.09 -9.38 -11.44
CA PRO A 75 3.34 -10.11 -11.61
C PRO A 75 4.49 -9.34 -10.94
N VAL A 76 4.50 -9.27 -9.60
CA VAL A 76 5.53 -8.59 -8.81
C VAL A 76 6.81 -9.43 -8.82
N GLU A 77 7.87 -8.91 -9.41
CA GLU A 77 9.19 -9.55 -9.45
C GLU A 77 9.95 -9.40 -8.14
N SER A 78 9.85 -8.22 -7.51
CA SER A 78 10.54 -7.90 -6.26
C SER A 78 9.97 -6.67 -5.59
N VAL A 79 10.19 -6.56 -4.27
CA VAL A 79 9.82 -5.39 -3.48
C VAL A 79 11.02 -4.82 -2.75
N CYS A 80 11.15 -3.50 -2.78
CA CYS A 80 12.20 -2.75 -2.11
C CYS A 80 11.59 -1.76 -1.10
N ASP A 81 12.23 -1.68 0.07
CA ASP A 81 11.92 -0.69 1.09
C ASP A 81 12.45 0.71 0.69
N ARG A 82 11.80 1.74 1.21
CA ARG A 82 12.16 3.15 1.05
C ARG A 82 11.93 3.86 2.38
N GLU A 83 12.70 4.91 2.62
CA GLU A 83 12.68 5.74 3.84
C GLU A 83 11.26 6.08 4.36
N ASN A 84 10.25 6.23 3.48
CA ASN A 84 8.84 6.27 3.87
C ASN A 84 7.95 5.68 2.77
N GLY A 85 8.22 4.45 2.34
CA GLY A 85 7.44 3.84 1.27
C GLY A 85 7.92 2.47 0.82
N LEU A 86 7.28 1.98 -0.24
CA LEU A 86 7.59 0.73 -0.90
C LEU A 86 7.73 0.94 -2.40
N THR A 87 8.57 0.14 -3.03
CA THR A 87 8.67 0.05 -4.49
C THR A 87 8.45 -1.39 -4.92
N PHE A 88 7.35 -1.64 -5.61
CA PHE A 88 7.01 -2.93 -6.22
C PHE A 88 7.50 -2.90 -7.66
N ARG A 89 8.42 -3.80 -8.00
CA ARG A 89 8.87 -4.01 -9.39
C ARG A 89 7.94 -5.03 -10.03
N LEU A 90 7.31 -4.64 -11.11
CA LEU A 90 6.37 -5.46 -11.87
C LEU A 90 7.07 -6.02 -13.11
N ASP A 91 6.59 -7.16 -13.61
CA ASP A 91 7.00 -7.69 -14.90
C ASP A 91 6.76 -6.66 -16.02
N GLY A 92 7.60 -6.69 -17.05
CA GLY A 92 7.61 -5.69 -18.12
C GLY A 92 8.32 -4.38 -17.77
N GLY A 93 9.00 -4.32 -16.62
CA GLY A 93 9.88 -3.19 -16.25
C GLY A 93 9.16 -1.99 -15.64
N ALA A 94 7.87 -2.12 -15.33
CA ALA A 94 7.11 -1.12 -14.58
C ALA A 94 7.40 -1.19 -13.08
N ARG A 95 7.17 -0.09 -12.37
CA ARG A 95 7.34 0.03 -10.92
C ARG A 95 6.15 0.76 -10.34
N LEU A 96 5.51 0.16 -9.34
CA LEU A 96 4.57 0.87 -8.48
C LEU A 96 5.34 1.37 -7.27
N VAL A 97 5.38 2.67 -7.09
CA VAL A 97 5.98 3.31 -5.93
C VAL A 97 4.85 3.82 -5.05
N VAL A 98 4.88 3.44 -3.78
CA VAL A 98 3.89 3.87 -2.77
C VAL A 98 4.65 4.57 -1.66
N THR A 99 4.31 5.81 -1.34
CA THR A 99 4.95 6.57 -0.26
C THR A 99 3.94 7.22 0.66
N TRP A 100 4.33 7.43 1.90
CA TRP A 100 3.50 8.01 2.93
C TRP A 100 4.29 8.98 3.78
N LYS A 101 3.57 9.78 4.58
CA LYS A 101 4.22 10.51 5.67
C LYS A 101 4.53 9.55 6.83
N PRO A 102 5.62 9.77 7.57
CA PRO A 102 5.83 9.04 8.82
C PRO A 102 4.61 9.28 9.73
N VAL A 103 4.06 8.20 10.28
CA VAL A 103 3.02 8.31 11.31
C VAL A 103 3.73 8.84 12.54
N ALA A 104 3.32 10.02 13.01
CA ALA A 104 3.82 10.53 14.28
C ALA A 104 3.52 9.47 15.36
N PRO A 105 4.48 9.12 16.22
CA PRO A 105 4.19 8.25 17.35
C PRO A 105 3.04 8.89 18.16
N PRO A 106 2.14 8.09 18.76
CA PRO A 106 1.11 8.64 19.63
C PRO A 106 1.81 9.53 20.68
N GLU A 107 1.41 10.78 20.77
CA GLU A 107 1.90 11.68 21.82
C GLU A 107 1.52 11.04 23.16
N ASP A 108 2.53 10.60 23.92
CA ASP A 108 2.33 10.14 25.30
C ASP A 108 1.61 11.26 26.08
N PRO A 109 0.43 11.00 26.66
CA PRO A 109 -0.22 11.99 27.50
C PRO A 109 0.63 12.21 28.77
N VAL A 110 1.17 13.42 28.90
CA VAL A 110 1.87 13.93 30.11
C VAL A 110 0.90 14.10 31.26
#